data_AF-A0A533RF78-F1
#
_entry.id   AF-A0A533RF78-F1
#
_cell.length_a   1.000
_cell.length_b   1.000
_cell.length_c   1.000
_cell.angle_alpha   90.00
_cell.angle_beta   90.00
_cell.angle_gamma   90.00
#
_symmetry.space_group_name_H-M   'P 1'
#
loop_
_entity.id
_entity.type
_entity.pdbx_description
1 polymer ?
#
loop_
_entity_poly.entity_id
_entity_poly.type
_entity_poly.pdbx_seq_one_letter_code
_entity_poly.pdbx_strand_id
1 'polypeptide(L)'
;MKRLLFLIIAGGLVYLNYTNPTREDHEAFLLEELQTLGPVSEEQFVQATRDVDFSNFMICSATKTTLDSRMISVGYLKEVRLINDQWVQETMRKLQGRQGY
;
A
#
# COMPACT_ATOMS: atom_id res chain seq x y z
N MET A 1 0.18 -11.12 38.24
CA MET A 1 0.85 -11.61 37.01
C MET A 1 -0.07 -11.62 35.79
N LYS A 2 -1.19 -12.37 35.76
CA LYS A 2 -2.09 -12.40 34.59
C LYS A 2 -2.61 -11.02 34.16
N ARG A 3 -3.03 -10.17 35.11
CA ARG A 3 -3.50 -8.79 34.83
C ARG A 3 -2.42 -7.91 34.19
N LEU A 4 -1.17 -8.02 34.64
CA LEU A 4 -0.04 -7.29 34.06
C LEU A 4 0.27 -7.76 32.64
N LEU A 5 0.23 -9.09 32.42
CA LEU A 5 0.40 -9.67 31.08
C LEU A 5 -0.67 -9.17 30.10
N PHE A 6 -1.94 -9.11 30.52
CA PHE A 6 -3.01 -8.54 29.71
C PHE A 6 -2.76 -7.07 29.36
N LEU A 7 -2.29 -6.26 30.31
CA LEU A 7 -1.98 -4.85 30.06
C LEU A 7 -0.83 -4.68 29.05
N ILE A 8 0.21 -5.52 29.14
CA ILE A 8 1.34 -5.50 28.19
C ILE A 8 0.88 -5.88 26.78
N ILE A 9 0.07 -6.94 26.65
CA ILE A 9 -0.46 -7.38 25.36
C ILE A 9 -1.39 -6.31 24.77
N ALA A 10 -2.30 -5.76 25.58
CA ALA A 10 -3.21 -4.71 25.14
C ALA A 10 -2.43 -3.47 24.68
N GLY A 11 -1.42 -3.02 25.45
CA GLY A 11 -0.56 -1.92 25.07
C GLY A 11 0.21 -2.19 23.78
N GLY A 12 0.73 -3.41 23.61
CA GLY A 12 1.42 -3.83 22.38
C GLY A 12 0.52 -3.80 21.15
N LEU A 13 -0.71 -4.32 21.26
CA LEU A 13 -1.67 -4.29 20.14
C LEU A 13 -2.12 -2.88 19.78
N VAL A 14 -2.36 -2.02 20.77
CA VAL A 14 -2.69 -0.61 20.54
C VAL A 14 -1.54 0.11 19.84
N TYR A 15 -0.29 -0.13 20.27
CA TYR A 15 0.89 0.44 19.62
C TYR A 15 1.02 -0.04 18.17
N LEU A 16 0.92 -1.35 17.93
CA LEU A 16 1.02 -1.93 16.58
C LEU A 16 -0.07 -1.40 15.66
N ASN A 17 -1.30 -1.27 16.16
CA ASN A 17 -2.40 -0.69 15.40
C ASN A 17 -2.20 0.80 15.11
N TYR A 18 -1.71 1.57 16.07
CA TYR A 18 -1.38 2.98 15.87
C TYR A 18 -0.25 3.18 14.85
N THR A 19 0.69 2.25 14.77
CA THR A 19 1.79 2.28 13.80
C THR A 19 1.45 1.62 12.47
N ASN A 20 0.23 1.09 12.29
CA ASN A 20 -0.13 0.38 11.08
C ASN A 20 -0.34 1.38 9.91
N PRO A 21 0.39 1.26 8.79
CA PRO A 21 0.21 2.14 7.64
C PRO A 21 -1.23 2.15 7.12
N THR A 22 -1.71 3.34 6.82
CA THR A 22 -3.04 3.61 6.29
C THR A 22 -3.07 3.47 4.77
N ARG A 23 -4.28 3.51 4.18
CA ARG A 23 -4.43 3.53 2.73
C ARG A 23 -3.65 4.67 2.07
N GLU A 24 -3.65 5.85 2.69
CA GLU A 24 -2.97 7.04 2.20
C GLU A 24 -1.44 6.83 2.19
N ASP A 25 -0.88 6.18 3.21
CA ASP A 25 0.55 5.85 3.26
C ASP A 25 0.95 4.90 2.11
N HIS A 26 0.09 3.91 1.82
CA HIS A 26 0.30 3.02 0.68
C HIS A 26 0.18 3.74 -0.66
N GLU A 27 -0.81 4.62 -0.83
CA GLU A 27 -1.00 5.39 -2.06
C GLU A 27 0.15 6.37 -2.29
N ALA A 28 0.61 7.07 -1.26
CA ALA A 28 1.77 7.96 -1.34
C ALA A 28 3.03 7.21 -1.76
N PHE A 29 3.28 6.04 -1.15
CA PHE A 29 4.40 5.17 -1.51
C PHE A 29 4.31 4.69 -2.97
N LEU A 30 3.15 4.21 -3.42
CA LEU A 30 2.98 3.74 -4.79
C LEU A 30 3.12 4.85 -5.84
N LEU A 31 2.68 6.07 -5.50
CA LEU A 31 2.87 7.24 -6.35
C LEU A 31 4.36 7.57 -6.49
N GLU A 32 5.11 7.55 -5.39
CA GLU A 32 6.56 7.76 -5.40
C GLU A 32 7.26 6.72 -6.28
N GLU A 33 6.92 5.43 -6.11
CA GLU A 33 7.47 4.34 -6.92
C GLU A 33 7.19 4.53 -8.42
N LEU A 34 5.97 4.93 -8.79
CA LEU A 34 5.65 5.23 -10.19
C LEU A 34 6.40 6.45 -10.71
N GLN A 35 6.56 7.49 -9.88
CA GLN A 35 7.29 8.70 -10.22
C GLN A 35 8.79 8.47 -10.46
N THR A 36 9.38 7.41 -9.87
CA THR A 36 10.75 6.99 -10.20
C THR A 36 10.92 6.60 -11.67
N LEU A 37 9.86 6.14 -12.33
CA LEU A 37 9.87 5.69 -13.73
C LEU A 37 9.43 6.78 -14.72
N GLY A 38 8.86 7.88 -14.22
CA GLY A 38 8.50 9.05 -15.03
C GLY A 38 7.37 9.88 -14.41
N PRO A 39 7.03 11.03 -15.01
CA PRO A 39 5.99 11.91 -14.47
C PRO A 39 4.61 11.24 -14.51
N VAL A 40 3.94 11.21 -13.36
CA VAL A 40 2.56 10.71 -13.20
C VAL A 40 1.72 11.81 -12.57
N SER A 41 0.65 12.22 -13.26
CA SER A 41 -0.33 13.16 -12.71
C SER A 41 -1.25 12.49 -11.69
N GLU A 42 -1.88 13.28 -10.82
CA GLU A 42 -2.84 12.76 -9.84
C GLU A 42 -4.01 12.04 -10.51
N GLU A 43 -4.53 12.57 -11.62
CA GLU A 43 -5.61 11.93 -12.39
C GLU A 43 -5.19 10.57 -12.95
N GLN A 44 -3.95 10.47 -13.46
CA GLN A 44 -3.39 9.22 -13.95
C GLN A 44 -3.22 8.21 -12.81
N PHE A 45 -2.77 8.66 -11.66
CA PHE A 45 -2.60 7.83 -10.48
C PHE A 45 -3.94 7.28 -9.97
N VAL A 46 -4.96 8.13 -9.81
CA VAL A 46 -6.31 7.72 -9.41
C VAL A 46 -6.89 6.68 -10.37
N GLN A 47 -6.64 6.84 -11.67
CA GLN A 47 -7.10 5.85 -12.65
C GLN A 47 -6.30 4.54 -12.61
N ALA A 48 -5.01 4.60 -12.31
CA ALA A 48 -4.14 3.45 -12.15
C ALA A 48 -4.38 2.66 -10.87
N THR A 49 -4.88 3.29 -9.81
CA THR A 49 -5.18 2.65 -8.52
C THR A 49 -6.65 2.27 -8.35
N ARG A 50 -7.47 2.45 -9.40
CA ARG A 50 -8.90 2.13 -9.36
C ARG A 50 -9.18 0.63 -9.12
N ASP A 51 -8.30 -0.24 -9.59
CA ASP A 51 -8.34 -1.69 -9.41
C ASP A 51 -7.42 -2.16 -8.27
N VAL A 52 -7.11 -1.28 -7.33
CA VAL A 52 -6.32 -1.59 -6.13
C VAL A 52 -7.21 -1.55 -4.89
N ASP A 53 -7.30 -2.69 -4.22
CA ASP A 53 -8.00 -2.85 -2.96
C ASP A 53 -7.02 -2.69 -1.78
N PHE A 54 -7.47 -2.00 -0.74
CA PHE A 54 -6.78 -1.90 0.54
C PHE A 54 -7.36 -2.88 1.55
N SER A 55 -6.49 -3.57 2.30
CA SER A 55 -6.85 -4.50 3.37
C SER A 55 -6.11 -4.14 4.64
N ASN A 56 -6.84 -3.99 5.76
CA ASN A 56 -6.28 -3.69 7.07
C ASN A 56 -6.48 -4.89 8.00
N PHE A 57 -5.39 -5.40 8.57
CA PHE A 57 -5.35 -6.55 9.46
C PHE A 57 -5.02 -6.15 10.91
N MET A 58 -5.44 -4.94 11.31
CA MET A 58 -5.18 -4.32 12.62
C MET A 58 -3.73 -3.92 12.84
N ILE A 59 -2.78 -4.85 12.76
CA ILE A 59 -1.35 -4.61 13.03
C ILE A 59 -0.48 -4.50 11.77
N CYS A 60 -1.04 -4.86 10.62
CA CYS A 60 -0.44 -4.69 9.30
C CYS A 60 -1.52 -4.34 8.28
N SER A 61 -1.09 -3.91 7.11
CA SER A 61 -1.96 -3.53 6.00
C SER A 61 -1.35 -3.99 4.68
N ALA A 62 -2.18 -4.10 3.64
CA ALA A 62 -1.72 -4.47 2.32
C ALA A 62 -2.59 -3.84 1.25
N THR A 63 -1.99 -3.59 0.09
CA THR A 63 -2.70 -3.31 -1.15
C THR A 63 -2.58 -4.51 -2.08
N LYS A 64 -3.63 -4.75 -2.84
CA LYS A 64 -3.69 -5.84 -3.82
C LYS A 64 -4.53 -5.43 -5.01
N THR A 65 -4.33 -6.10 -6.14
CA THR A 65 -5.23 -5.96 -7.28
C THR A 65 -6.60 -6.58 -6.99
N THR A 66 -7.67 -5.94 -7.42
CA THR A 66 -9.05 -6.40 -7.18
C THR A 66 -9.36 -7.71 -7.92
N LEU A 67 -8.87 -7.88 -9.15
CA LEU A 67 -9.26 -9.01 -10.02
C LEU A 67 -8.53 -10.32 -9.69
N ASP A 68 -7.22 -10.27 -9.48
CA ASP A 68 -6.38 -11.45 -9.31
C ASP A 68 -5.71 -11.52 -7.92
N SER A 69 -6.05 -10.60 -7.00
CA SER A 69 -5.58 -10.58 -5.62
C SER A 69 -4.05 -10.65 -5.48
N ARG A 70 -3.32 -10.12 -6.48
CA ARG A 70 -1.87 -10.01 -6.42
C ARG A 70 -1.52 -8.89 -5.46
N MET A 71 -0.74 -9.20 -4.42
CA MET A 71 -0.25 -8.19 -3.50
C MET A 71 0.66 -7.21 -4.24
N ILE A 72 0.50 -5.92 -3.92
CA ILE A 72 1.28 -4.83 -4.50
C ILE A 72 2.22 -4.28 -3.44
N SER A 73 1.69 -3.81 -2.31
CA SER A 73 2.51 -3.37 -1.18
C SER A 73 1.97 -3.88 0.16
N VAL A 74 2.85 -3.93 1.16
CA VAL A 74 2.54 -4.31 2.55
C VAL A 74 3.03 -3.24 3.50
N GLY A 75 2.25 -3.00 4.56
CA GLY A 75 2.48 -2.00 5.58
C GLY A 75 2.68 -2.64 6.94
N TYR A 76 3.75 -2.29 7.64
CA TYR A 76 4.02 -2.70 9.01
C TYR A 76 4.94 -1.70 9.73
N LEU A 77 4.64 -1.36 10.98
CA LEU A 77 5.45 -0.44 11.81
C LEU A 77 5.83 0.89 11.11
N LYS A 78 4.86 1.56 10.48
CA LYS A 78 5.03 2.80 9.70
C LYS A 78 5.87 2.66 8.43
N GLU A 79 6.25 1.46 8.04
CA GLU A 79 6.94 1.20 6.78
C GLU A 79 5.97 0.58 5.77
N VAL A 80 5.95 1.13 4.56
CA VAL A 80 5.32 0.50 3.39
C VAL A 80 6.43 -0.08 2.53
N ARG A 81 6.24 -1.30 2.03
CA ARG A 81 7.18 -1.99 1.14
C ARG A 81 6.48 -2.48 -0.10
N LEU A 82 7.15 -2.32 -1.24
CA LEU A 82 6.73 -2.93 -2.49
C LEU A 82 6.99 -4.44 -2.44
N ILE A 83 5.99 -5.22 -2.82
CA ILE A 83 6.07 -6.67 -2.97
C ILE A 83 6.09 -7.08 -4.44
N ASN A 84 5.49 -6.26 -5.30
CA ASN A 84 5.34 -6.56 -6.72
C ASN A 84 5.84 -5.41 -7.60
N ASP A 85 7.13 -5.45 -7.91
CA ASP A 85 7.78 -4.50 -8.82
C ASP A 85 7.19 -4.55 -10.23
N GLN A 86 6.66 -5.72 -10.64
CA GLN A 86 6.04 -5.88 -11.96
C GLN A 86 4.78 -5.02 -12.07
N TRP A 87 4.02 -4.87 -10.98
CA TRP A 87 2.84 -4.01 -10.98
C TRP A 87 3.21 -2.56 -11.31
N VAL A 88 4.31 -2.03 -10.75
CA VAL A 88 4.77 -0.65 -11.03
C VAL A 88 5.15 -0.50 -12.50
N GLN A 89 5.93 -1.44 -13.03
CA GLN A 89 6.37 -1.42 -14.43
C GLN A 89 5.20 -1.55 -15.42
N GLU A 90 4.27 -2.48 -15.18
CA GLU A 90 3.09 -2.67 -16.02
C GLU A 90 2.15 -1.47 -15.97
N THR A 91 1.98 -0.88 -14.79
CA THR A 91 1.14 0.30 -14.59
C THR A 91 1.73 1.50 -15.29
N MET A 92 3.04 1.74 -15.17
CA MET A 92 3.71 2.82 -15.88
C MET A 92 3.61 2.66 -17.40
N ARG A 93 3.80 1.43 -17.91
CA ARG A 93 3.64 1.13 -19.34
C ARG A 93 2.21 1.40 -19.83
N LYS A 94 1.18 1.08 -19.03
CA LYS A 94 -0.22 1.40 -19.36
C LYS A 94 -0.48 2.90 -19.38
N LEU A 95 0.12 3.65 -18.45
CA LEU A 95 0.00 5.11 -18.37
C LEU A 95 0.67 5.81 -19.56
N GLN A 96 1.90 5.40 -19.90
CA GLN A 96 2.64 5.94 -21.04
C GLN A 96 2.03 5.53 -22.39
N GLY A 97 1.59 4.27 -22.52
CA GLY A 97 0.94 3.77 -23.74
C GLY A 97 -0.39 4.46 -24.06
N ARG A 98 -1.04 5.05 -23.05
CA ARG A 98 -2.25 5.88 -23.22
C ARG A 98 -1.96 7.31 -23.66
N GLN A 99 -0.73 7.82 -23.52
CA GLN A 99 -0.35 9.16 -23.98
C GLN A 99 -0.07 9.21 -25.50
N GLY A 100 -0.05 8.05 -26.18
CA GLY A 100 0.31 7.93 -27.60
C GLY A 100 -0.84 7.89 -28.61
N TYR A 101 -2.07 8.26 -28.23
CA TYR A 101 -3.24 8.31 -29.12
C TYR A 101 -3.99 9.64 -29.01
#